data_AF-A0A949ZW12-F1
#
_entry.id   AF-A0A949ZW12-F1
#
_cell.length_a   1.000
_cell.length_b   1.000
_cell.length_c   1.000
_cell.angle_alpha   90.00
_cell.angle_beta   90.00
_cell.angle_gamma   90.00
#
_symmetry.space_group_name_H-M   'P 1'
#
loop_
_entity.id
_entity.type
_entity.pdbx_description
1 polymer ?
#
loop_
_entity_poly.entity_id
_entity_poly.type
_entity_poly.pdbx_seq_one_letter_code
_entity_poly.pdbx_strand_id
1 'polypeptide(L)'
;MAAPEPQSPELRRSLGLADALAIVIGIVIGGGIFLVPNLVAAELHSPQAILLVWVVAGVVSFFGALACAELGTMLPDTGGQYVFLREAYGSLAGFLYGWTLFTVIQCGTIAAVGVAFAKFLGVFVPWVKTSNVLFQLGSWQFSSVQL
;
A
#
# COMPACT_ATOMS: atom_id res chain seq x y z
N MET A 1 46.82 18.35 1.88
CA MET A 1 46.51 17.28 0.90
C MET A 1 45.31 16.53 1.47
N ALA A 2 44.09 16.84 1.02
CA ALA A 2 42.88 16.21 1.53
C ALA A 2 42.83 14.75 1.03
N ALA A 3 42.52 13.81 1.93
CA ALA A 3 42.33 12.41 1.56
C ALA A 3 41.15 12.28 0.58
N PRO A 4 41.22 11.40 -0.42
CA PRO A 4 40.08 11.14 -1.30
C PRO A 4 38.90 10.59 -0.49
N GLU A 5 37.73 11.18 -0.65
CA GLU A 5 36.51 10.68 -0.01
C GLU A 5 36.20 9.26 -0.49
N PRO A 6 35.73 8.36 0.39
CA PRO A 6 35.38 7.00 0.02
C PRO A 6 34.24 7.01 -1.00
N GLN A 7 34.52 6.56 -2.22
CA GLN A 7 33.51 6.34 -3.26
C GLN A 7 32.49 5.33 -2.73
N SER A 8 31.25 5.78 -2.58
CA SER A 8 30.14 4.93 -2.14
C SER A 8 29.95 3.80 -3.17
N PRO A 9 29.77 2.53 -2.75
CA PRO A 9 29.58 1.43 -3.68
C PRO A 9 28.32 1.68 -4.53
N GLU A 10 28.49 1.79 -5.85
CA GLU A 10 27.37 1.93 -6.78
C GLU A 10 26.55 0.64 -6.86
N LEU A 11 25.22 0.77 -6.81
CA LEU A 11 24.31 -0.36 -6.96
C LEU A 11 24.42 -0.95 -8.37
N ARG A 12 24.64 -2.26 -8.46
CA ARG A 12 24.69 -2.96 -9.74
C ARG A 12 23.28 -3.03 -10.35
N ARG A 13 23.12 -2.52 -11.57
CA ARG A 13 21.85 -2.62 -12.33
C ARG A 13 21.60 -4.04 -12.81
N SER A 14 20.98 -4.87 -11.97
CA SER A 14 20.70 -6.29 -12.26
C SER A 14 19.23 -6.62 -12.47
N LEU A 15 18.31 -5.71 -12.15
CA LEU A 15 16.87 -5.94 -12.29
C LEU A 15 16.46 -5.94 -13.77
N GLY A 16 15.97 -7.09 -14.25
CA GLY A 16 15.39 -7.26 -15.57
C GLY A 16 13.86 -7.12 -15.58
N LEU A 17 13.25 -7.37 -16.74
CA LEU A 17 11.80 -7.33 -16.91
C LEU A 17 11.07 -8.35 -16.01
N ALA A 18 11.60 -9.57 -15.92
CA ALA A 18 11.01 -10.63 -15.10
C ALA A 18 11.02 -10.27 -13.61
N ASP A 19 12.13 -9.69 -13.12
CA ASP A 19 12.25 -9.25 -11.73
C ASP A 19 11.27 -8.10 -11.45
N ALA A 20 11.20 -7.12 -12.35
CA ALA A 20 10.27 -5.99 -12.22
C ALA A 20 8.80 -6.46 -12.21
N LEU A 21 8.42 -7.38 -13.10
CA LEU A 21 7.08 -7.97 -13.13
C LEU A 21 6.78 -8.73 -11.83
N ALA A 22 7.70 -9.56 -11.36
CA ALA A 22 7.52 -10.32 -10.12
C ALA A 22 7.33 -9.39 -8.92
N ILE A 23 8.12 -8.32 -8.82
CA ILE A 23 8.00 -7.30 -7.78
C ILE A 23 6.62 -6.63 -7.85
N VAL A 24 6.19 -6.17 -9.03
CA VAL A 24 4.89 -5.50 -9.18
C VAL A 24 3.74 -6.43 -8.84
N ILE A 25 3.75 -7.68 -9.32
CA ILE A 25 2.72 -8.68 -8.99
C ILE A 25 2.66 -8.92 -7.48
N GLY A 26 3.82 -9.06 -6.83
CA GLY A 26 3.90 -9.28 -5.38
C GLY A 26 3.39 -8.10 -4.55
N ILE A 27 3.56 -6.86 -5.01
CA ILE A 27 3.05 -5.67 -4.31
C ILE A 27 1.55 -5.49 -4.54
N VAL A 28 1.03 -5.83 -5.73
CA VAL A 28 -0.39 -5.68 -6.09
C VAL A 28 -1.26 -6.76 -5.44
N ILE A 29 -0.81 -8.03 -5.46
CA ILE A 29 -1.55 -9.14 -4.85
C ILE A 29 -1.23 -9.18 -3.34
N GLY A 30 -1.96 -8.35 -2.58
CA GLY A 30 -1.84 -8.26 -1.12
C GLY A 30 -3.01 -8.90 -0.36
N GLY A 31 -3.01 -8.71 0.96
CA GLY A 31 -4.07 -9.21 1.86
C GLY A 31 -5.48 -8.64 1.57
N GLY A 32 -5.57 -7.54 0.81
CA GLY A 32 -6.83 -6.91 0.43
C GLY A 32 -7.80 -7.84 -0.31
N ILE A 33 -7.29 -8.79 -1.09
CA ILE A 33 -8.15 -9.75 -1.82
C ILE A 33 -8.95 -10.66 -0.88
N PHE A 34 -8.51 -10.83 0.38
CA PHE A 34 -9.24 -11.63 1.36
C PHE A 34 -10.30 -10.84 2.12
N LEU A 35 -10.20 -9.50 2.16
CA LEU A 35 -11.14 -8.63 2.89
C LEU A 35 -12.14 -7.97 1.95
N VAL A 36 -11.65 -7.37 0.86
CA VAL A 36 -12.45 -6.50 -0.01
C VAL A 36 -13.62 -7.22 -0.68
N PRO A 37 -13.49 -8.46 -1.20
CA PRO A 37 -14.64 -9.15 -1.79
C PRO A 37 -15.79 -9.35 -0.81
N ASN A 38 -15.50 -9.61 0.46
CA ASN A 38 -16.52 -9.75 1.49
C ASN A 38 -17.26 -8.42 1.73
N LEU A 39 -16.52 -7.31 1.81
CA LEU A 39 -17.11 -5.96 1.95
C LEU A 39 -17.96 -5.60 0.73
N VAL A 40 -17.46 -5.85 -0.48
CA VAL A 40 -18.20 -5.57 -1.71
C VAL A 40 -19.45 -6.45 -1.82
N ALA A 41 -19.39 -7.73 -1.44
CA ALA A 41 -20.54 -8.62 -1.44
C ALA A 41 -21.61 -8.26 -0.40
N ALA A 42 -21.19 -7.67 0.73
CA ALA A 42 -22.12 -7.17 1.74
C ALA A 42 -22.92 -5.95 1.27
N GLU A 43 -22.36 -5.15 0.34
CA GLU A 43 -23.05 -3.99 -0.25
C GLU A 43 -23.81 -4.37 -1.53
N LEU A 44 -23.16 -5.14 -2.40
CA LEU A 44 -23.70 -5.60 -3.68
C LEU A 44 -24.18 -7.05 -3.54
N HIS A 45 -25.44 -7.24 -3.15
CA HIS A 45 -26.09 -8.54 -3.00
C HIS A 45 -26.32 -9.31 -4.33
N SER A 46 -25.55 -9.02 -5.39
CA SER A 46 -25.65 -9.65 -6.73
C SER A 46 -24.26 -10.05 -7.24
N PRO A 47 -24.04 -11.34 -7.61
CA PRO A 47 -22.77 -11.79 -8.16
C PRO A 47 -22.35 -11.07 -9.44
N GLN A 48 -23.31 -10.75 -10.32
CA GLN A 48 -23.03 -10.05 -11.57
C GLN A 48 -22.53 -8.63 -11.32
N ALA A 49 -23.14 -7.93 -10.34
CA ALA A 49 -22.74 -6.58 -9.97
C ALA A 49 -21.34 -6.56 -9.36
N ILE A 50 -21.01 -7.54 -8.51
CA ILE A 50 -19.66 -7.69 -7.93
C ILE A 50 -18.60 -7.83 -9.03
N LEU A 51 -18.82 -8.72 -10.01
CA LEU A 51 -17.88 -8.92 -11.12
C LEU A 51 -17.73 -7.65 -11.98
N LEU A 52 -18.83 -6.94 -12.23
CA LEU A 52 -18.81 -5.70 -13.01
C LEU A 52 -17.97 -4.63 -12.31
N VAL A 53 -18.13 -4.46 -10.99
CA VAL A 53 -17.32 -3.53 -10.19
C VAL A 53 -15.83 -3.87 -10.29
N TRP A 54 -15.47 -5.16 -10.21
CA TRP A 54 -14.08 -5.60 -10.37
C TRP A 54 -13.51 -5.29 -11.75
N VAL A 55 -14.28 -5.53 -12.82
CA VAL A 55 -13.86 -5.19 -14.18
C VAL A 55 -13.64 -3.69 -14.32
N VAL A 56 -14.59 -2.87 -13.84
CA VAL A 56 -14.48 -1.40 -13.90
C VAL A 56 -13.27 -0.91 -13.11
N ALA A 57 -13.07 -1.41 -11.88
CA ALA A 57 -11.90 -1.07 -11.07
C ALA A 57 -10.58 -1.47 -11.75
N GLY A 58 -10.55 -2.64 -12.39
CA GLY A 58 -9.41 -3.10 -13.17
C GLY A 58 -9.07 -2.18 -14.35
N VAL A 59 -10.08 -1.75 -15.10
CA VAL A 59 -9.90 -0.81 -16.23
C VAL A 59 -9.37 0.54 -15.74
N VAL A 60 -9.95 1.09 -14.68
CA VAL A 60 -9.46 2.36 -14.08
C VAL A 60 -8.00 2.23 -13.61
N SER A 61 -7.68 1.11 -12.94
CA SER A 61 -6.32 0.84 -12.47
C SER A 61 -5.33 0.69 -13.62
N PHE A 62 -5.74 0.07 -14.73
CA PHE A 62 -4.92 -0.09 -15.93
C PHE A 62 -4.53 1.27 -16.54
N PHE A 63 -5.48 2.19 -16.69
CA PHE A 63 -5.16 3.54 -17.18
C PHE A 63 -4.25 4.30 -16.21
N GLY A 64 -4.46 4.17 -14.90
CA GLY A 64 -3.55 4.74 -13.90
C GLY A 64 -2.13 4.19 -13.99
N ALA A 65 -1.99 2.88 -14.24
CA ALA A 65 -0.68 2.24 -14.41
C ALA A 65 0.04 2.74 -15.67
N LEU A 66 -0.67 2.96 -16.77
CA LEU A 66 -0.10 3.54 -17.99
C LEU A 66 0.41 4.97 -17.77
N ALA A 67 -0.37 5.82 -17.08
CA ALA A 67 0.06 7.17 -16.74
C ALA A 67 1.31 7.17 -15.83
N CYS A 68 1.35 6.27 -14.85
CA CYS A 68 2.54 6.09 -14.00
C CYS A 68 3.75 5.57 -14.79
N ALA A 69 3.55 4.72 -15.80
CA ALA A 69 4.62 4.21 -16.65
C ALA A 69 5.20 5.33 -17.53
N GLU A 70 4.36 6.20 -18.10
CA GLU A 70 4.80 7.38 -18.85
C GLU A 70 5.64 8.31 -17.96
N LEU A 71 5.13 8.69 -16.79
CA LEU A 71 5.88 9.52 -15.84
C LEU A 71 7.18 8.87 -15.37
N GLY A 72 7.18 7.56 -15.09
CA GLY A 72 8.36 6.83 -14.65
C GLY A 72 9.46 6.72 -15.72
N THR A 73 9.09 6.77 -17.00
CA THR A 73 10.07 6.82 -18.11
C THR A 73 10.55 8.24 -18.41
N MET A 74 9.71 9.26 -18.18
CA MET A 74 10.09 10.67 -18.33
C MET A 74 10.99 11.18 -17.20
N LEU A 75 10.77 10.72 -15.97
CA LEU A 75 11.49 11.14 -14.76
C LEU A 75 12.17 9.92 -14.10
N PRO A 76 13.30 9.42 -14.66
CA PRO A 76 13.95 8.18 -14.23
C PRO A 76 14.76 8.30 -12.92
N ASP A 77 14.47 9.33 -12.11
CA ASP A 77 15.15 9.57 -10.84
C ASP A 77 14.60 8.67 -9.73
N THR A 78 15.47 8.33 -8.77
CA THR A 78 15.06 7.57 -7.59
C THR A 78 14.17 8.41 -6.68
N GLY A 79 12.94 7.95 -6.43
CA GLY A 79 12.01 8.58 -5.49
C GLY A 79 10.53 8.43 -5.85
N GLY A 80 10.21 7.86 -7.02
CA GLY A 80 8.85 7.50 -7.41
C GLY A 80 7.90 8.70 -7.41
N GLN A 81 6.71 8.53 -6.83
CA GLN A 81 5.66 9.58 -6.81
C GLN A 81 6.13 10.90 -6.20
N TYR A 82 7.05 10.88 -5.23
CA TYR A 82 7.61 12.10 -4.65
C TYR A 82 8.29 12.97 -5.71
N VAL A 83 9.07 12.37 -6.62
CA VAL A 83 9.77 13.09 -7.69
C VAL A 83 8.76 13.74 -8.63
N PHE A 84 7.69 13.03 -8.98
CA PHE A 84 6.65 13.54 -9.88
C PHE A 84 5.96 14.77 -9.27
N LEU A 85 5.59 14.72 -7.99
CA LEU A 85 4.95 15.85 -7.30
C LEU A 85 5.92 17.02 -7.12
N ARG A 86 7.19 16.75 -6.80
CA ARG A 86 8.21 17.78 -6.64
C ARG A 86 8.46 18.51 -7.96
N GLU A 87 8.52 17.79 -9.08
CA GLU A 87 8.75 18.39 -10.40
C GLU A 87 7.53 19.18 -10.89
N ALA A 88 6.32 18.66 -10.68
CA ALA A 88 5.10 19.32 -11.13
C ALA A 88 4.69 20.55 -10.29
N TYR A 89 4.91 20.50 -8.97
CA TYR A 89 4.34 21.50 -8.02
C TYR A 89 5.39 22.16 -7.11
N GLY A 90 6.67 21.82 -7.28
CA GLY A 90 7.77 22.39 -6.52
C GLY A 90 8.09 21.67 -5.20
N SER A 91 9.12 22.18 -4.51
CA SER A 91 9.73 21.55 -3.34
C SER A 91 8.79 21.41 -2.14
N LEU A 92 7.90 22.39 -1.90
CA LEU A 92 6.95 22.35 -0.79
C LEU A 92 5.94 21.20 -0.95
N ALA A 93 5.40 21.03 -2.15
CA ALA A 93 4.45 19.95 -2.44
C ALA A 93 5.11 18.57 -2.30
N GLY A 94 6.34 18.42 -2.80
CA GLY A 94 7.14 17.21 -2.58
C GLY A 94 7.37 16.94 -1.08
N PHE A 95 7.75 17.96 -0.31
CA PHE A 95 7.96 17.83 1.14
C PHE A 95 6.70 17.39 1.88
N LEU A 96 5.56 18.05 1.63
CA LEU A 96 4.28 17.71 2.25
C LEU A 96 3.83 16.29 1.88
N TYR A 97 4.07 15.88 0.64
CA TYR A 97 3.81 14.51 0.20
C TYR A 97 4.68 13.51 0.97
N GLY A 98 6.00 13.75 1.04
CA GLY A 98 6.92 12.89 1.78
C GLY A 98 6.58 12.80 3.28
N TRP A 99 6.21 13.92 3.89
CA TRP A 99 5.76 13.98 5.29
C TRP A 99 4.49 13.14 5.50
N THR A 100 3.48 13.32 4.64
CA THR A 100 2.22 12.57 4.71
C THR A 100 2.44 11.09 4.44
N LEU A 101 3.30 10.75 3.48
CA LEU A 101 3.67 9.40 3.15
C LEU A 101 4.27 8.69 4.37
N PHE A 102 5.22 9.35 5.05
CA PHE A 102 5.88 8.81 6.23
C PHE A 102 4.93 8.68 7.43
N THR A 103 4.25 9.76 7.82
CA THR A 103 3.50 9.82 9.08
C THR A 103 2.13 9.16 9.00
N VAL A 104 1.45 9.24 7.85
CA VAL A 104 0.05 8.83 7.73
C VAL A 104 -0.08 7.57 6.88
N ILE A 105 0.43 7.61 5.65
CA ILE A 105 0.17 6.54 4.67
C ILE A 105 0.87 5.25 5.07
N GLN A 106 2.18 5.29 5.33
CA GLN A 106 2.94 4.08 5.65
C GLN A 106 2.58 3.54 7.05
N CYS A 107 2.48 4.41 8.06
CA CYS A 107 2.04 4.00 9.39
C CYS A 107 0.62 3.40 9.38
N GLY A 108 -0.31 4.04 8.68
CA GLY A 108 -1.68 3.55 8.54
C GLY A 108 -1.76 2.23 7.80
N THR A 109 -0.97 2.05 6.74
CA THR A 109 -0.91 0.79 5.98
C THR A 109 -0.39 -0.35 6.83
N ILE A 110 0.71 -0.14 7.58
CA ILE A 110 1.27 -1.15 8.49
C ILE A 110 0.25 -1.52 9.59
N ALA A 111 -0.40 -0.52 10.19
CA ALA A 111 -1.43 -0.75 11.20
C ALA A 111 -2.63 -1.54 10.64
N ALA A 112 -3.12 -1.18 9.45
CA ALA A 112 -4.22 -1.89 8.80
C ALA A 112 -3.87 -3.36 8.49
N VAL A 113 -2.65 -3.61 8.00
CA VAL A 113 -2.15 -4.98 7.77
C VAL A 113 -2.04 -5.76 9.08
N GLY A 114 -1.55 -5.13 10.16
CA GLY A 114 -1.49 -5.75 11.49
C GLY A 114 -2.87 -6.16 12.02
N VAL A 115 -3.85 -5.25 11.92
CA VAL A 115 -5.25 -5.52 12.29
C VAL A 115 -5.82 -6.66 11.45
N ALA A 116 -5.60 -6.65 10.13
CA ALA A 116 -6.06 -7.72 9.25
C ALA A 116 -5.43 -9.07 9.63
N PHE A 117 -4.13 -9.10 9.90
CA PHE A 117 -3.43 -10.29 10.38
C PHE A 117 -4.02 -10.81 11.69
N ALA A 118 -4.24 -9.93 12.68
CA ALA A 118 -4.84 -10.31 13.95
C ALA A 118 -6.27 -10.88 13.79
N LYS A 119 -7.07 -10.35 12.86
CA LYS A 119 -8.40 -10.92 12.53
C LYS A 119 -8.30 -12.36 12.03
N PHE A 120 -7.36 -12.64 11.14
CA PHE A 120 -7.14 -14.00 10.63
C PHE A 120 -6.55 -14.92 11.69
N LEU A 121 -5.62 -14.43 12.51
CA LEU A 121 -5.04 -15.18 13.62
C LEU A 121 -6.12 -15.57 14.65
N GLY A 122 -7.11 -14.71 14.90
CA GLY A 122 -8.25 -14.96 15.77
C GLY A 122 -9.13 -16.14 15.40
N VAL A 123 -9.06 -16.60 14.15
CA VAL A 123 -9.72 -17.85 13.70
C VAL A 123 -9.03 -19.07 14.32
N PHE A 124 -7.71 -19.03 14.46
CA PHE A 124 -6.91 -20.13 15.00
C PHE A 124 -6.67 -20.02 16.51
N VAL A 125 -6.51 -18.80 17.02
CA VAL A 125 -6.23 -18.49 18.43
C VAL A 125 -7.43 -17.76 19.04
N PRO A 126 -8.31 -18.44 19.79
CA PRO A 126 -9.57 -17.86 20.28
C PRO A 126 -9.42 -16.65 21.20
N TRP A 127 -8.22 -16.43 21.75
CA TRP A 127 -7.89 -15.26 22.57
C TRP A 127 -7.75 -13.97 21.76
N VAL A 128 -7.43 -14.05 20.46
CA VAL A 128 -7.24 -12.89 19.57
C VAL A 128 -8.49 -12.69 18.72
N LYS A 129 -9.68 -12.66 19.33
CA LYS A 129 -10.94 -12.44 18.61
C LYS A 129 -11.36 -10.98 18.71
N THR A 130 -11.98 -10.45 17.65
CA THR A 130 -12.60 -9.11 17.66
C THR A 130 -13.62 -8.94 18.79
N SER A 131 -14.23 -10.04 19.26
CA SER A 131 -15.17 -10.06 20.38
C SER A 131 -14.51 -9.87 21.76
N ASN A 132 -13.19 -10.06 21.89
CA ASN A 132 -12.47 -9.87 23.13
C ASN A 132 -12.10 -8.39 23.29
N VAL A 133 -13.05 -7.62 23.80
CA VAL A 133 -12.86 -6.21 24.14
C VAL A 133 -12.01 -6.13 25.40
N LEU A 134 -10.77 -5.67 25.27
CA LEU A 134 -9.82 -5.55 26.39
C LEU A 134 -10.06 -4.27 27.19
N PHE A 135 -10.51 -3.22 26.53
CA PHE A 135 -10.77 -1.93 27.17
C PHE A 135 -11.95 -1.23 26.50
N GLN A 136 -12.92 -0.78 27.29
CA GLN A 136 -14.09 -0.05 26.83
C GLN A 136 -14.20 1.25 27.62
N LEU A 137 -14.09 2.40 26.94
CA LEU A 137 -14.26 3.71 27.53
C LEU A 137 -15.41 4.44 26.81
N GLY A 138 -16.61 4.34 27.38
CA GLY A 138 -17.83 4.89 26.77
C GLY A 138 -18.17 4.20 25.44
N SER A 139 -18.28 4.99 24.36
CA SER A 139 -18.54 4.50 22.98
C SER A 139 -17.30 3.93 22.28
N TRP A 140 -16.12 4.01 22.89
CA TRP A 140 -14.87 3.54 22.31
C TRP A 140 -14.54 2.14 22.83
N GLN A 141 -14.49 1.18 21.92
CA GLN A 141 -14.13 -0.21 22.20
C GLN A 141 -12.77 -0.52 21.57
N PHE A 142 -11.83 -0.99 22.40
CA PHE A 142 -10.53 -1.50 21.95
C PHE A 142 -10.53 -3.03 22.12
N SER A 143 -10.54 -3.74 21.00
CA SER A 143 -10.42 -5.20 21.00
C SER A 143 -8.96 -5.65 20.90
N SER A 144 -8.70 -6.91 21.23
CA SER A 144 -7.38 -7.55 21.09
C SER A 144 -6.82 -7.55 19.67
N VAL A 145 -7.62 -7.18 18.67
CA VAL A 145 -7.22 -7.11 17.25
C VAL A 145 -6.65 -5.72 16.90
N GLN A 146 -6.91 -4.70 17.72
CA GLN A 146 -6.47 -3.32 17.52
C GLN A 146 -5.23 -2.94 18.34
N LEU A 147 -4.76 -3.88 19.18
CA LEU A 147 -3.54 -3.79 20.00
C LEU A 147 -2.45 -4.66 19.36
#